data_AF-A0A8J2PDN7-F1
#
_entry.id   AF-A0A8J2PDN7-F1
#
_cell.length_a   1.000
_cell.length_b   1.000
_cell.length_c   1.000
_cell.angle_alpha   90.00
_cell.angle_beta   90.00
_cell.angle_gamma   90.00
#
_symmetry.space_group_name_H-M   'P 1'
#
loop_
_entity.id
_entity.type
_entity.pdbx_description
1 polymer ?
#
loop_
_entity_poly.entity_id
_entity_poly.type
_entity_poly.pdbx_seq_one_letter_code
_entity_poly.pdbx_strand_id
1 'polypeptide(L)'
;MTRLVSQHEKYCSQKSGRSLYKREVTSEPDTVCRSNGVCGWEVYDSYTRNREYYVSSSCKCTAAELCIRMEDDISISAYVYRCRSPRNKNKNKTTTRPASNASNTSNINTTS
;
A
#
# COMPACT_ATOMS: atom_id res chain seq x y z
N MET A 1 21.14 -22.05 -40.46
CA MET A 1 19.71 -21.68 -40.37
C MET A 1 19.09 -22.51 -39.27
N THR A 2 18.99 -21.99 -38.05
CA THR A 2 18.41 -22.76 -36.95
C THR A 2 17.78 -21.83 -35.90
N ARG A 3 16.50 -22.13 -35.60
CA ARG A 3 15.68 -21.77 -34.43
C ARG A 3 15.06 -20.37 -34.33
N LEU A 4 13.84 -20.31 -34.87
CA LEU A 4 12.69 -19.59 -34.32
C LEU A 4 12.57 -19.79 -32.81
N VAL A 5 12.44 -18.70 -32.04
CA VAL A 5 11.83 -18.73 -30.70
C VAL A 5 10.54 -17.94 -30.77
N SER A 6 9.51 -18.63 -31.26
CA SER A 6 8.13 -18.34 -30.93
C SER A 6 7.87 -18.95 -29.54
N GLN A 7 7.36 -18.18 -28.59
CA GLN A 7 6.09 -18.49 -27.90
C GLN A 7 5.81 -17.61 -26.68
N HIS A 8 4.61 -17.02 -26.76
CA HIS A 8 3.59 -16.91 -25.71
C HIS A 8 3.74 -15.82 -24.64
N GLU A 9 3.23 -14.65 -25.02
CA GLU A 9 2.14 -13.95 -24.35
C GLU A 9 1.41 -14.79 -23.28
N LYS A 10 1.72 -14.55 -22.01
CA LYS A 10 0.87 -14.97 -20.89
C LYS A 10 -0.09 -13.84 -20.56
N TYR A 11 -1.03 -13.60 -21.47
CA TYR A 11 -2.20 -12.77 -21.18
C TYR A 11 -3.22 -13.66 -20.46
N CYS A 12 -3.59 -13.30 -19.23
CA CYS A 12 -4.60 -14.02 -18.46
C CYS A 12 -5.97 -13.78 -19.12
N SER A 13 -6.33 -14.65 -20.06
CA SER A 13 -7.66 -14.67 -20.66
C SER A 13 -8.60 -15.44 -19.73
N GLN A 14 -9.32 -14.72 -18.87
CA GLN A 14 -10.50 -15.26 -18.18
C GLN A 14 -11.73 -14.50 -18.62
N LYS A 15 -12.39 -15.04 -19.66
CA LYS A 15 -13.81 -14.82 -19.89
C LYS A 15 -14.56 -15.73 -18.91
N SER A 16 -15.34 -15.15 -18.01
CA SER A 16 -16.39 -15.89 -17.31
C SER A 16 -17.61 -14.99 -17.14
N GLY A 17 -18.74 -15.49 -17.64
CA GLY A 17 -20.01 -14.78 -17.73
C GLY A 17 -20.58 -14.29 -16.40
N ARG A 18 -21.69 -13.57 -16.50
CA ARG A 18 -22.48 -13.04 -15.38
C ARG A 18 -22.98 -14.18 -14.49
N SER A 19 -22.16 -14.61 -13.55
CA SER A 19 -22.58 -15.46 -12.44
C SER A 19 -23.08 -14.52 -11.34
N LEU A 20 -24.40 -14.45 -11.15
CA LEU A 20 -25.02 -13.94 -9.93
C LEU A 20 -24.72 -14.92 -8.79
N TYR A 21 -23.45 -14.99 -8.41
CA TYR A 21 -22.97 -15.69 -7.23
C TYR A 21 -23.21 -14.75 -6.05
N LYS A 22 -24.28 -15.05 -5.30
CA LYS A 22 -24.44 -14.53 -3.94
C LYS A 22 -23.26 -15.07 -3.14
N ARG A 23 -22.28 -14.22 -2.83
CA ARG A 23 -21.22 -14.57 -1.90
C ARG A 23 -21.88 -14.75 -0.54
N GLU A 24 -22.13 -16.00 -0.16
CA GLU A 24 -22.25 -16.32 1.25
C GLU A 24 -20.91 -15.91 1.88
N VAL A 25 -20.96 -14.86 2.68
CA VAL A 25 -19.84 -14.42 3.51
C VAL A 25 -19.72 -15.44 4.62
N THR A 26 -19.20 -16.63 4.30
CA THR A 26 -18.60 -17.48 5.30
C THR A 26 -17.33 -16.76 5.72
N SER A 27 -17.39 -16.11 6.89
CA SER A 27 -16.22 -15.48 7.50
C SER A 27 -15.24 -16.57 7.90
N GLU A 28 -14.44 -17.03 6.93
CA GLU A 28 -13.11 -17.54 7.22
C GLU A 28 -12.45 -16.53 8.17
N PRO A 29 -11.77 -16.98 9.24
CA PRO A 29 -11.18 -16.07 10.20
C PRO A 29 -10.17 -15.20 9.47
N ASP A 30 -10.56 -13.94 9.22
CA ASP A 30 -9.72 -13.00 8.51
C ASP A 30 -8.34 -12.99 9.18
N THR A 31 -7.32 -13.37 8.42
CA THR A 31 -5.95 -13.40 8.94
C THR A 31 -5.55 -12.00 9.42
N VAL A 32 -4.75 -11.92 10.47
CA VAL A 32 -4.27 -10.61 10.95
C VAL A 32 -3.24 -10.05 9.97
N CYS A 33 -3.41 -8.81 9.52
CA CYS A 33 -2.44 -8.15 8.65
C CYS A 33 -1.09 -7.99 9.36
N ARG A 34 0.01 -8.06 8.60
CA ARG A 34 1.35 -7.65 9.10
C ARG A 34 1.32 -6.18 9.53
N SER A 35 2.23 -5.78 10.43
CA SER A 35 2.37 -4.37 10.84
C SER A 35 2.51 -3.43 9.64
N ASN A 36 1.72 -2.34 9.62
CA ASN A 36 1.58 -1.41 8.48
C ASN A 36 1.17 -2.09 7.15
N GLY A 37 0.59 -3.27 7.22
CA GLY A 37 0.04 -3.99 6.08
C GLY A 37 -1.15 -3.25 5.47
N VAL A 38 -1.36 -3.47 4.17
CA VAL A 38 -2.51 -2.92 3.44
C VAL A 38 -3.75 -3.70 3.86
N CYS A 39 -4.75 -2.98 4.34
CA CYS A 39 -6.02 -3.54 4.81
C CYS A 39 -7.18 -3.24 3.84
N GLY A 40 -6.98 -2.31 2.91
CA GLY A 40 -7.93 -2.09 1.82
C GLY A 40 -7.54 -0.97 0.88
N TRP A 41 -8.39 -0.81 -0.13
CA TRP A 41 -8.26 0.16 -1.20
C TRP A 41 -9.60 0.84 -1.43
N GLU A 42 -9.55 2.12 -1.74
CA GLU A 42 -10.73 2.89 -2.09
C GLU A 42 -10.54 3.48 -3.48
N VAL A 43 -11.25 2.90 -4.44
CA VAL A 43 -11.18 3.33 -5.83
C VAL A 43 -12.07 4.56 -5.99
N TYR A 44 -11.54 5.56 -6.69
CA TYR A 44 -12.20 6.81 -6.96
C TYR A 44 -12.17 7.13 -8.46
N ASP A 45 -13.08 7.99 -8.90
CA ASP A 45 -13.05 8.56 -10.24
C ASP A 45 -11.78 9.43 -10.41
N SER A 46 -11.01 9.17 -11.47
CA SER A 46 -9.66 9.74 -11.66
C SER A 46 -9.64 11.26 -11.75
N TYR A 47 -10.72 11.86 -12.25
CA TYR A 47 -10.85 13.30 -12.46
C TYR A 47 -11.42 14.03 -11.24
N THR A 48 -12.51 13.53 -10.68
CA THR A 48 -13.25 14.18 -9.58
C THR A 48 -12.81 13.73 -8.19
N ARG A 49 -12.08 12.61 -8.10
CA ARG A 49 -11.73 11.94 -6.84
C ARG A 49 -12.93 11.53 -5.98
N ASN A 50 -14.10 11.40 -6.61
CA ASN A 50 -15.30 10.87 -5.98
C ASN A 50 -15.14 9.37 -5.76
N ARG A 51 -15.41 8.89 -4.53
CA ARG A 51 -15.33 7.47 -4.19
C ARG A 51 -16.35 6.69 -5.00
N GLU A 52 -15.89 5.63 -5.67
CA GLU A 52 -16.76 4.68 -6.36
C GLU A 52 -17.02 3.46 -5.48
N TYR A 53 -15.97 2.76 -5.06
CA TYR A 53 -16.10 1.55 -4.26
C TYR A 53 -14.88 1.27 -3.39
N TYR A 54 -15.07 0.40 -2.38
CA TYR A 54 -14.04 -0.04 -1.46
C TYR A 54 -13.73 -1.53 -1.66
N VAL A 55 -12.46 -1.87 -1.72
CA VAL A 55 -11.93 -3.24 -1.86
C VAL A 55 -11.20 -3.59 -0.57
N SER A 56 -11.76 -4.53 0.21
CA SER A 56 -11.09 -5.06 1.40
C SER A 56 -9.98 -6.03 1.02
N SER A 57 -8.88 -6.00 1.77
CA SER A 57 -7.85 -7.05 1.68
C SER A 57 -8.32 -8.33 2.39
N SER A 58 -7.61 -9.45 2.17
CA SER A 58 -7.86 -10.76 2.81
C SER A 58 -7.44 -10.83 4.28
N CYS A 59 -6.88 -9.74 4.82
CA CYS A 59 -6.47 -9.63 6.20
C CYS A 59 -7.17 -8.44 6.88
N LYS A 60 -7.28 -8.49 8.20
CA LYS A 60 -7.81 -7.39 9.03
C LYS A 60 -6.74 -6.87 9.98
N CYS A 61 -6.84 -5.59 10.32
CA CYS A 61 -6.01 -5.01 11.37
C CYS A 61 -6.33 -5.65 12.73
N THR A 62 -5.36 -5.63 13.63
CA THR A 62 -5.60 -6.06 15.02
C THR A 62 -6.64 -5.17 15.69
N ALA A 63 -7.27 -5.63 16.78
CA ALA A 63 -8.23 -4.83 17.54
C ALA A 63 -7.65 -3.51 18.10
N ALA A 64 -6.32 -3.42 18.23
CA ALA A 64 -5.62 -2.22 18.68
C ALA A 64 -5.23 -1.26 17.54
N GLU A 65 -5.50 -1.63 16.29
CA GLU A 65 -5.14 -0.87 15.10
C GLU A 65 -6.38 -0.50 14.29
N LEU A 66 -6.27 0.61 13.57
CA LEU A 66 -7.30 1.10 12.66
C LEU A 66 -6.78 1.01 11.23
N CYS A 67 -7.67 0.60 10.32
CA CYS A 67 -7.43 0.65 8.89
C CYS A 67 -7.66 2.07 8.38
N ILE A 68 -6.58 2.85 8.23
CA ILE A 68 -6.67 4.28 7.90
C ILE A 68 -6.07 4.56 6.52
N ARG A 69 -6.63 5.57 5.84
CA ARG A 69 -6.09 6.08 4.57
C ARG A 69 -4.71 6.69 4.78
N MET A 70 -3.70 6.16 4.09
CA MET A 70 -2.30 6.57 4.27
C MET A 70 -1.64 7.07 2.99
N GLU A 71 -1.97 6.49 1.84
CA GLU A 71 -1.34 6.78 0.56
C GLU A 71 -2.41 6.99 -0.52
N ASP A 72 -2.00 7.64 -1.61
CA ASP A 72 -2.80 7.85 -2.81
C ASP A 72 -2.05 7.25 -4.01
N ASP A 73 -2.56 6.16 -4.57
CA ASP A 73 -2.03 5.54 -5.77
C ASP A 73 -2.76 6.10 -6.99
N ILE A 74 -2.22 7.22 -7.47
CA ILE A 74 -2.77 7.99 -8.60
C ILE A 74 -2.78 7.15 -9.88
N SER A 75 -1.85 6.20 -10.04
CA SER A 75 -1.71 5.40 -11.26
C SER A 75 -2.94 4.52 -11.52
N ILE A 76 -3.63 4.11 -10.46
CA ILE A 76 -4.84 3.30 -10.51
C ILE A 76 -6.07 4.02 -9.97
N SER A 77 -5.94 5.31 -9.67
CA SER A 77 -7.01 6.12 -9.09
C SER A 77 -7.60 5.52 -7.80
N ALA A 78 -6.74 5.20 -6.83
CA ALA A 78 -7.19 4.61 -5.57
C ALA A 78 -6.43 5.10 -4.34
N TYR A 79 -7.13 5.27 -3.22
CA TYR A 79 -6.50 5.49 -1.92
C TYR A 79 -6.13 4.16 -1.27
N VAL A 80 -4.94 4.11 -0.65
CA VAL A 80 -4.43 2.92 0.05
C VAL A 80 -4.67 3.06 1.54
N TYR A 81 -5.29 2.03 2.13
CA TYR A 81 -5.54 1.94 3.56
C TYR A 81 -4.57 0.97 4.22
N ARG A 82 -3.94 1.38 5.31
CA ARG A 82 -2.99 0.56 6.08
C ARG A 82 -3.36 0.51 7.55
N CYS A 83 -2.99 -0.59 8.20
CA CYS A 83 -3.14 -0.73 9.64
C CYS A 83 -2.20 0.20 10.39
N ARG A 84 -2.76 1.02 11.28
CA ARG A 84 -2.02 1.90 12.18
C ARG A 84 -2.62 1.87 13.56
N SER A 85 -1.76 1.85 14.57
CA SER A 85 -2.19 2.14 15.92
C SER A 85 -2.70 3.59 16.00
N PRO A 86 -3.86 3.85 16.63
CA PRO A 86 -4.32 5.20 16.89
C PRO A 86 -3.23 5.92 17.69
N ARG A 87 -2.60 6.94 17.09
CA ARG A 87 -1.60 7.72 17.82
C ARG A 87 -2.31 8.36 19.02
N ASN A 88 -1.96 7.97 20.24
CA ASN A 88 -2.17 8.83 21.39
C ASN A 88 -1.44 10.13 21.07
N LYS A 89 -2.17 11.23 20.81
CA LYS A 89 -1.62 12.54 20.42
C LYS A 89 -0.79 13.24 21.54
N ASN A 90 -0.20 12.47 22.45
CA ASN A 90 0.68 12.96 23.51
C ASN A 90 2.11 12.45 23.28
N LYS A 91 2.77 12.92 22.22
CA LYS A 91 4.24 12.95 22.16
C LYS A 91 4.69 14.21 21.44
N ASN A 92 5.40 15.04 22.19
CA ASN A 92 5.97 16.32 21.81
C ASN A 92 6.55 16.30 20.38
N LYS A 93 6.10 17.26 19.57
CA LYS A 93 6.59 17.52 18.22
C LYS A 93 8.00 18.12 18.31
N THR A 94 9.02 17.29 18.54
CA THR A 94 10.40 17.68 18.26
C THR A 94 10.68 17.36 16.80
N THR A 95 10.49 18.38 15.96
CA THR A 95 10.99 18.41 14.59
C THR A 95 12.51 18.33 14.64
N THR A 96 13.10 17.21 14.25
CA THR A 96 14.49 17.20 13.79
C THR A 96 14.57 16.28 12.58
N ARG A 97 14.48 16.90 11.41
CA ARG A 97 14.98 16.33 10.15
C ARG A 97 16.51 16.40 10.26
N PRO A 98 17.29 15.31 10.31
CA PRO A 98 18.68 15.42 9.93
C PRO A 98 18.69 15.66 8.42
N ALA A 99 19.19 16.83 8.03
CA ALA A 99 19.46 17.15 6.65
C ALA A 99 20.42 16.10 6.08
N SER A 100 19.98 15.36 5.08
CA SER A 100 20.90 14.88 4.05
C SER A 100 21.53 16.12 3.42
N ASN A 101 22.85 16.27 3.56
CA ASN A 101 23.74 16.63 2.46
C ASN A 101 25.21 16.50 2.92
N ALA A 102 25.95 15.75 2.11
CA ALA A 102 27.37 15.49 2.22
C ALA A 102 28.20 16.74 1.94
N SER A 103 29.35 16.86 2.61
CA SER A 103 30.60 17.37 2.05
C SER A 103 31.76 17.05 2.99
N ASN A 104 32.67 16.21 2.49
CA ASN A 104 33.98 15.93 3.07
C ASN A 104 34.83 17.20 3.06
N THR A 105 35.41 17.57 4.20
CA THR A 105 36.69 18.30 4.22
C THR A 105 37.50 17.89 5.44
N SER A 106 38.52 17.08 5.20
CA SER A 106 39.60 16.76 6.13
C SER A 106 40.52 17.97 6.28
N ASN A 107 40.57 18.60 7.45
CA ASN A 107 41.63 19.54 7.79
C ASN A 107 42.44 18.99 8.97
N ILE A 108 43.58 18.42 8.61
CA ILE A 108 44.70 18.07 9.46
C ILE A 108 45.35 19.40 9.86
N ASN A 109 45.51 19.67 11.16
CA ASN A 109 46.49 20.64 11.64
C ASN A 109 47.22 20.06 12.85
N THR A 110 48.42 19.60 12.54
CA THR A 110 49.55 19.26 13.41
C THR A 110 49.97 20.48 14.25
N THR A 111 50.26 20.28 15.53
CA THR A 111 51.00 21.24 16.35
C THR A 111 52.24 20.57 16.93
N SER A 112 53.38 21.22 16.69
CA SER A 112 54.72 20.92 17.17
C SER A 112 54.91 21.25 18.64
#